data_AF-A0A7M3Z8M1-F1
#
_entry.id   AF-A0A7M3Z8M1-F1
#
_cell.length_a   1.000
_cell.length_b   1.000
_cell.length_c   1.000
_cell.angle_alpha   90.00
_cell.angle_beta   90.00
_cell.angle_gamma   90.00
#
_symmetry.space_group_name_H-M   'P 1'
#
loop_
_entity.id
_entity.type
_entity.pdbx_description
1 polymer ?
#
loop_
_entity_poly.entity_id
_entity_poly.type
_entity_poly.pdbx_seq_one_letter_code
_entity_poly.pdbx_strand_id
1 'polypeptide(L)' 'EEPIHFLIAEKKHHDYYARNPYQGYCAAVVGPKIAKVRAKHAHLYR' A
#
# COMPACT_ATOMS: atom_id res chain seq x y z
N GLU A 1 16.73 5.49 16.08
CA GLU A 1 16.70 6.96 16.21
C GLU A 1 15.27 7.41 15.98
N GLU A 2 14.75 8.30 16.83
CA GLU A 2 13.43 8.91 16.64
C GLU A 2 13.51 9.93 15.49
N PRO A 3 12.54 9.96 14.56
CA PRO A 3 12.61 10.83 13.40
C PRO A 3 12.48 12.30 13.82
N ILE A 4 13.54 13.07 13.58
CA ILE A 4 13.62 14.51 13.88
C ILE A 4 12.58 15.38 13.16
N HIS A 5 11.98 14.88 12.06
CA HIS A 5 10.92 15.57 11.30
C HIS A 5 9.89 14.58 10.75
N PHE A 6 9.03 14.05 11.62
CA PHE A 6 7.90 13.23 11.19
C PHE A 6 6.57 13.95 11.47
N LEU A 7 5.83 14.27 10.41
CA LEU A 7 4.48 14.82 10.50
C LEU A 7 3.49 13.75 10.06
N ILE A 8 2.54 13.44 10.94
CA ILE A 8 1.48 12.47 10.64
C ILE A 8 0.57 13.07 9.58
N ALA A 9 0.30 12.31 8.52
CA ALA A 9 -0.64 12.70 7.47
C ALA A 9 -2.08 12.79 8.00
N GLU A 10 -2.99 13.45 7.27
CA GLU A 10 -4.38 13.45 7.68
C GLU A 10 -4.97 12.03 7.71
N LYS A 11 -5.90 11.77 8.64
CA LYS A 11 -6.51 10.45 8.85
C LYS A 11 -7.06 9.80 7.58
N LYS A 12 -7.55 10.60 6.62
CA LYS A 12 -8.06 10.11 5.33
C LYS A 12 -6.99 9.47 4.45
N HIS A 13 -5.71 9.66 4.73
CA HIS A 13 -4.59 9.04 4.02
C HIS A 13 -4.17 7.69 4.62
N HIS A 14 -4.55 7.41 5.86
CA HIS A 14 -4.23 6.15 6.54
C HIS A 14 -5.05 5.01 5.92
N ASP A 15 -4.43 3.87 5.63
CA ASP A 15 -5.07 2.70 5.00
C ASP A 15 -5.83 3.02 3.70
N TYR A 16 -5.37 4.02 2.95
CA TYR A 16 -6.09 4.53 1.78
C TYR A 16 -6.36 3.44 0.75
N TYR A 17 -5.36 2.60 0.46
CA TYR A 17 -5.51 1.48 -0.49
C TYR A 17 -6.54 0.45 -0.02
N ALA A 18 -6.53 0.09 1.27
CA ALA A 18 -7.47 -0.89 1.82
C ALA A 18 -8.92 -0.39 1.73
N ARG A 19 -9.14 0.91 1.91
CA ARG A 19 -10.47 1.53 1.83
C ARG A 19 -10.90 1.88 0.40
N ASN A 20 -9.98 2.02 -0.54
CA ASN A 20 -10.25 2.46 -1.91
C ASN A 20 -9.51 1.62 -2.98
N PRO A 21 -9.59 0.27 -2.94
CA PRO A 21 -8.75 -0.59 -3.78
C PRO A 21 -9.00 -0.42 -5.28
N TYR A 22 -10.21 -0.02 -5.65
CA TYR A 22 -10.64 0.15 -7.05
C TYR A 22 -10.53 1.59 -7.56
N GLN A 23 -10.06 2.53 -6.74
CA GLN A 23 -9.78 3.89 -7.20
C GLN A 23 -8.76 3.85 -8.35
N GLY A 24 -8.95 4.69 -9.38
CA GLY A 24 -8.15 4.62 -10.62
C GLY A 24 -6.63 4.56 -10.38
N TYR A 25 -6.11 5.37 -9.45
CA TYR A 25 -4.70 5.31 -9.04
C TYR A 25 -4.31 3.97 -8.43
N CYS A 26 -5.13 3.44 -7.51
CA CYS A 26 -4.87 2.16 -6.84
C CYS A 26 -4.90 1.01 -7.85
N ALA A 27 -5.86 1.01 -8.77
CA ALA A 27 -5.99 -0.02 -9.81
C ALA A 27 -4.82 0.02 -10.81
N ALA A 28 -4.44 1.22 -11.29
CA ALA A 28 -3.41 1.37 -12.31
C ALA A 28 -1.98 1.23 -11.78
N VAL A 29 -1.73 1.64 -10.53
CA VAL A 29 -0.35 1.77 -9.99
C VAL A 29 -0.08 0.79 -8.85
N VAL A 30 -0.95 0.71 -7.86
CA VAL A 30 -0.70 -0.06 -6.63
C VAL A 30 -0.97 -1.55 -6.84
N GLY A 31 -2.10 -1.88 -7.49
CA GLY A 31 -2.52 -3.25 -7.78
C GLY A 31 -1.44 -4.09 -8.48
N PRO A 32 -0.85 -3.63 -9.61
CA PRO A 32 0.21 -4.36 -10.30
C PRO A 32 1.44 -4.61 -9.43
N LYS A 33 1.80 -3.66 -8.56
CA LYS A 33 2.95 -3.82 -7.63
C LYS A 33 2.66 -4.90 -6.58
N ILE A 34 1.47 -4.87 -5.99
CA ILE A 34 1.05 -5.89 -5.01
C ILE A 34 0.98 -7.27 -5.65
N ALA A 35 0.41 -7.37 -6.86
CA ALA A 35 0.37 -8.63 -7.61
C ALA A 35 1.77 -9.22 -7.83
N LYS A 36 2.74 -8.37 -8.22
CA LYS A 36 4.14 -8.79 -8.40
C LYS A 36 4.77 -9.29 -7.10
N VAL A 37 4.55 -8.60 -5.98
CA VAL A 37 5.05 -9.03 -4.66
C VAL A 37 4.45 -10.37 -4.26
N ARG A 38 3.12 -10.52 -4.39
CA ARG A 38 2.41 -11.77 -4.09
C ARG A 38 2.94 -12.94 -4.91
N ALA A 39 3.14 -12.75 -6.21
CA ALA A 39 3.70 -13.78 -7.08
C ALA A 39 5.14 -14.15 -6.69
N LYS A 40 6.01 -13.15 -6.48
CA LYS A 40 7.43 -13.39 -6.12
C LYS A 40 7.58 -14.12 -4.78
N HIS A 41 6.72 -13.80 -3.82
CA HIS A 41 6.77 -14.35 -2.48
C HIS A 41 5.67 -15.38 -2.23
N ALA A 42 5.13 -16.00 -3.28
CA ALA A 42 4.01 -16.94 -3.15
C ALA A 42 4.31 -18.09 -2.17
N HIS A 43 5.56 -18.54 -2.10
CA HIS A 43 6.02 -19.57 -1.16
C HIS A 43 5.93 -19.19 0.33
N LEU A 44 5.75 -17.89 0.66
CA LEU A 44 5.51 -17.42 2.02
C LEU A 44 4.03 -17.41 2.40
N TYR A 45 3.13 -17.52 1.42
CA TYR A 45 1.70 -17.68 1.66
C TYR A 45 1.42 -19.18 1.83
N ARG A 46 1.11 -19.60 3.06
CA ARG A 46 0.66 -20.97 3.36
C ARG A 46 -0.79 -21.15 2.99
#